data_AF-A0A9D6D5S7-F1
#
_entry.id   AF-A0A9D6D5S7-F1
#
_cell.length_a   1.000
_cell.length_b   1.000
_cell.length_c   1.000
_cell.angle_alpha   90.00
_cell.angle_beta   90.00
_cell.angle_gamma   90.00
#
_symmetry.space_group_name_H-M   'P 1'
#
loop_
_entity.id
_entity.type
_entity.pdbx_description
1 polymer ?
#
loop_
_entity_poly.entity_id
_entity_poly.type
_entity_poly.pdbx_seq_one_letter_code
_entity_poly.pdbx_strand_id
1 'polypeptide(L)'
;IGPDDWKHKSEVLDRWCETEKRDPRTIMRTVNLGFYLGADARGAARADEIFTSHWGGSAERSARTGYLRGTVKDAPEMVEAFRALGCTRLNIAFREGPYDWEALEAFASEIVRKG
;
A
#
# COMPACT_ATOMS: atom_id res chain seq x y z
N ILE A 1 -6.12 2.26 -2.11
CA ILE A 1 -6.16 3.52 -2.89
C ILE A 1 -4.75 3.88 -3.28
N GLY A 2 -4.57 4.56 -4.41
CA GLY A 2 -3.23 4.98 -4.87
C GLY A 2 -2.68 6.23 -4.17
N PRO A 3 -1.42 6.61 -4.43
CA PRO A 3 -0.84 7.88 -3.97
C PRO A 3 -1.65 9.11 -4.40
N ASP A 4 -2.15 9.17 -5.63
CA ASP A 4 -2.95 10.32 -6.12
C ASP A 4 -4.28 10.45 -5.38
N ASP A 5 -5.00 9.33 -5.23
CA ASP A 5 -6.24 9.28 -4.44
C ASP A 5 -5.99 9.69 -2.97
N TRP A 6 -4.85 9.27 -2.42
CA TRP A 6 -4.46 9.61 -1.06
C TRP A 6 -4.17 11.09 -0.91
N LYS A 7 -3.44 11.69 -1.85
CA LYS A 7 -3.19 13.14 -1.89
C LYS A 7 -4.51 13.90 -1.92
N HIS A 8 -5.39 13.55 -2.86
CA HIS A 8 -6.70 14.19 -2.98
C HIS A 8 -7.53 14.07 -1.69
N LYS A 9 -7.62 12.87 -1.10
CA LYS A 9 -8.37 12.64 0.15
C LYS A 9 -7.74 13.37 1.35
N SER A 10 -6.42 13.48 1.37
CA SER A 10 -5.68 14.25 2.36
C SER A 10 -6.03 15.74 2.28
N GLU A 11 -6.04 16.31 1.09
CA GLU A 11 -6.44 17.71 0.86
C GLU A 11 -7.91 17.96 1.23
N VAL A 12 -8.81 17.00 0.95
CA VAL A 12 -10.21 17.07 1.39
C VAL A 12 -10.29 17.10 2.92
N LEU A 13 -9.54 16.24 3.60
CA LEU A 13 -9.49 16.20 5.06
C LEU A 13 -8.94 17.51 5.65
N ASP A 14 -7.91 18.10 5.02
CA ASP A 14 -7.35 19.39 5.44
C ASP A 14 -8.40 20.51 5.39
N ARG A 15 -9.20 20.59 4.32
CA ARG A 15 -10.31 21.56 4.22
C ARG A 15 -11.38 21.37 5.30
N TRP A 16 -11.66 20.12 5.66
CA TRP A 16 -12.58 19.85 6.77
C TRP A 16 -11.98 20.25 8.12
N CYS A 17 -10.67 20.05 8.32
CA CYS A 17 -9.99 20.50 9.53
C CYS A 17 -10.05 22.03 9.67
N GLU A 18 -9.87 22.78 8.57
CA GLU A 18 -10.04 24.24 8.55
C GLU A 18 -11.46 24.65 8.96
N THR A 19 -12.48 24.00 8.36
CA THR A 19 -13.90 24.25 8.64
C THR A 19 -14.22 24.02 10.13
N GLU A 20 -13.72 22.92 10.70
CA GLU A 20 -13.95 22.51 12.08
C GLU A 20 -12.97 23.15 13.09
N LYS A 21 -12.09 24.07 12.63
CA LYS A 21 -11.05 24.72 13.45
C LYS A 21 -10.16 23.71 14.20
N ARG A 22 -9.82 22.60 13.54
CA ARG A 22 -8.92 21.56 14.04
C ARG A 22 -7.57 21.67 13.34
N ASP A 23 -6.47 21.48 14.06
CA ASP A 23 -5.14 21.34 13.45
C ASP A 23 -5.03 19.97 12.74
N PRO A 24 -4.88 19.91 11.40
CA PRO A 24 -4.81 18.65 10.66
C PRO A 24 -3.60 17.80 11.04
N ARG A 25 -2.52 18.39 11.57
CA ARG A 25 -1.31 17.68 12.01
C ARG A 25 -1.55 16.80 13.23
N THR A 26 -2.66 17.02 13.95
CA THR A 26 -3.09 16.15 15.06
C THR A 26 -3.68 14.82 14.57
N ILE A 27 -3.92 14.66 13.26
CA ILE A 27 -4.47 13.44 12.68
C ILE A 27 -3.33 12.57 12.18
N MET A 28 -3.15 11.41 12.82
CA MET A 28 -2.29 10.36 12.28
C MET A 28 -2.96 9.73 11.06
N ARG A 29 -2.33 9.86 9.88
CA ARG A 29 -2.85 9.31 8.63
C ARG A 29 -2.20 7.97 8.34
N THR A 30 -3.02 6.94 8.12
CA THR A 30 -2.58 5.58 7.79
C THR A 30 -3.23 5.12 6.48
N VAL A 31 -2.46 4.57 5.55
CA VAL A 31 -2.99 3.97 4.31
C VAL A 31 -3.05 2.44 4.41
N ASN A 32 -4.05 1.83 3.79
CA ASN A 32 -4.10 0.38 3.60
C ASN A 32 -3.59 0.00 2.21
N LEU A 33 -2.58 -0.87 2.15
CA LEU A 33 -2.01 -1.40 0.91
C LEU A 33 -2.26 -2.90 0.83
N GLY A 34 -2.72 -3.39 -0.33
CA GLY A 34 -2.80 -4.84 -0.56
C GLY A 34 -1.41 -5.44 -0.69
N PHE A 35 -1.18 -6.59 -0.07
CA PHE A 35 0.10 -7.29 -0.11
C PHE A 35 0.07 -8.41 -1.17
N TYR A 36 0.74 -8.19 -2.29
CA TYR A 36 0.88 -9.13 -3.42
C TYR A 36 2.35 -9.21 -3.87
N LEU A 37 3.25 -9.34 -2.89
CA LEU A 37 4.68 -9.52 -3.13
C LEU A 37 5.05 -11.00 -3.07
N GLY A 38 6.04 -11.39 -3.87
CA GLY A 38 6.77 -12.64 -3.71
C GLY A 38 8.21 -12.43 -3.27
N ALA A 39 8.80 -13.47 -2.66
CA ALA A 39 10.22 -13.47 -2.30
C ALA A 39 11.13 -13.53 -3.54
N ASP A 40 10.64 -14.18 -4.60
CA ASP A 40 11.32 -14.35 -5.88
C ASP A 40 10.34 -14.20 -7.06
N ALA A 41 10.82 -14.45 -8.28
CA ALA A 41 10.00 -14.36 -9.49
C ALA A 41 8.82 -15.35 -9.49
N ARG A 42 8.98 -16.53 -8.88
CA ARG A 42 7.91 -17.54 -8.80
C ARG A 42 6.85 -17.14 -7.78
N GLY A 43 7.26 -16.63 -6.63
CA GLY A 43 6.39 -16.03 -5.63
C GLY A 43 5.61 -14.85 -6.20
N ALA A 44 6.28 -13.99 -6.97
CA ALA A 44 5.66 -12.82 -7.60
C ALA A 44 4.60 -13.23 -8.62
N ALA A 45 4.87 -14.24 -9.46
CA ALA A 45 3.89 -14.77 -10.41
C ALA A 45 2.64 -15.34 -9.70
N ARG A 46 2.83 -16.10 -8.61
CA ARG A 46 1.71 -16.60 -7.80
C ARG A 46 0.92 -15.47 -7.13
N ALA A 47 1.61 -14.46 -6.60
CA ALA A 47 0.93 -13.31 -6.02
C ALA A 47 0.12 -12.52 -7.07
N ASP A 48 0.61 -12.50 -8.32
CA ASP A 48 -0.08 -11.90 -9.45
C ASP A 48 -1.37 -12.64 -9.84
N GLU A 49 -1.35 -13.96 -9.80
CA GLU A 49 -2.54 -14.80 -10.01
C GLU A 49 -3.62 -14.50 -8.94
N ILE A 50 -3.22 -14.41 -7.66
CA ILE A 50 -4.14 -14.06 -6.55
C ILE A 50 -4.64 -12.62 -6.70
N PHE A 51 -3.78 -11.68 -7.12
CA PHE A 51 -4.21 -10.32 -7.43
C PHE A 51 -5.29 -10.32 -8.51
N THR A 52 -5.07 -11.08 -9.58
CA THR A 52 -5.99 -11.18 -10.72
C THR A 52 -7.30 -11.84 -10.31
N SER A 53 -7.29 -12.87 -9.44
CA SER A 53 -8.53 -13.48 -8.94
C SER A 53 -9.35 -12.50 -8.10
N HIS A 54 -8.71 -11.65 -7.30
CA HIS A 54 -9.40 -10.68 -6.44
C HIS A 54 -9.94 -9.47 -7.21
N TRP A 55 -9.21 -8.98 -8.21
CA TRP A 55 -9.46 -7.66 -8.81
C TRP A 55 -9.60 -7.68 -10.33
N GLY A 56 -9.19 -8.74 -11.02
CA GLY A 56 -9.19 -8.84 -12.49
C GLY A 56 -10.58 -8.77 -13.12
N GLY A 57 -11.63 -9.11 -12.37
CA GLY A 57 -13.02 -8.97 -12.82
C GLY A 57 -13.52 -7.51 -12.90
N SER A 58 -12.72 -6.53 -12.47
CA SER A 58 -13.09 -5.11 -12.52
C SER A 58 -11.88 -4.27 -12.92
N ALA A 59 -11.90 -3.73 -14.15
CA ALA A 59 -10.85 -2.87 -14.67
C ALA A 59 -10.58 -1.65 -13.77
N GLU A 60 -11.63 -1.05 -13.22
CA GLU A 60 -11.50 0.07 -12.27
C GLU A 60 -10.73 -0.34 -11.01
N ARG A 61 -11.02 -1.52 -10.44
CA ARG A 61 -10.36 -2.00 -9.23
C ARG A 61 -8.93 -2.45 -9.49
N SER A 62 -8.69 -3.16 -10.60
CA SER A 62 -7.34 -3.64 -10.96
C SER A 62 -6.40 -2.50 -11.35
N ALA A 63 -6.92 -1.39 -11.87
CA ALA A 63 -6.15 -0.19 -12.20
C ALA A 63 -5.74 0.65 -10.97
N ARG A 64 -6.30 0.39 -9.78
CA ARG A 64 -5.89 1.12 -8.57
C ARG A 64 -4.43 0.80 -8.26
N THR A 65 -3.66 1.79 -7.82
CA THR A 65 -2.23 1.61 -7.53
C THR A 65 -1.93 1.29 -6.06
N GLY A 66 -2.95 1.17 -5.21
CA GLY A 66 -2.80 0.90 -3.77
C GLY A 66 -2.45 -0.54 -3.41
N TYR A 67 -1.53 -1.17 -4.14
CA TYR A 67 -1.11 -2.56 -3.99
C TYR A 67 0.42 -2.65 -4.08
N LEU A 68 1.03 -3.42 -3.18
CA LEU A 68 2.43 -3.84 -3.28
C LEU A 68 2.47 -5.07 -4.19
N ARG A 69 3.10 -4.96 -5.36
CA ARG A 69 3.15 -6.02 -6.40
C ARG A 69 4.58 -6.29 -6.85
N GLY A 70 4.81 -7.47 -7.41
CA GLY A 70 6.12 -7.92 -7.86
C GLY A 70 6.91 -8.56 -6.72
N THR A 71 8.14 -8.11 -6.53
CA THR A 71 9.04 -8.56 -5.47
C THR A 71 9.25 -7.49 -4.41
N VAL A 72 9.85 -7.86 -3.28
CA VAL A 72 10.17 -6.92 -2.19
C VAL A 72 11.03 -5.74 -2.66
N LYS A 73 11.81 -5.90 -3.74
CA LYS A 73 12.63 -4.83 -4.34
C LYS A 73 11.81 -3.72 -4.98
N ASP A 74 10.56 -4.01 -5.35
CA ASP A 74 9.64 -3.06 -5.99
C ASP A 74 8.83 -2.28 -4.94
N ALA A 75 8.73 -2.81 -3.71
CA ALA A 75 7.97 -2.20 -2.62
C ALA A 75 8.41 -0.78 -2.22
N PRO A 76 9.72 -0.41 -2.21
CA PRO A 76 10.17 0.92 -1.84
C PRO A 76 9.48 2.03 -2.64
N GLU A 77 9.28 1.87 -3.95
CA GLU A 77 8.68 2.92 -4.79
C GLU A 77 7.31 3.37 -4.25
N MET A 78 6.44 2.40 -3.95
CA MET A 78 5.11 2.67 -3.42
C MET A 78 5.17 3.26 -2.00
N VAL A 79 6.02 2.70 -1.14
CA VAL A 79 6.15 3.13 0.26
C VAL A 79 6.68 4.56 0.34
N GLU A 80 7.67 4.89 -0.47
CA GLU A 80 8.24 6.23 -0.59
C GLU A 80 7.24 7.24 -1.11
N ALA A 81 6.42 6.86 -2.11
CA ALA A 81 5.35 7.73 -2.60
C ALA A 81 4.36 8.11 -1.48
N PHE A 82 3.95 7.16 -0.63
CA PHE A 82 3.09 7.47 0.52
C PHE A 82 3.82 8.26 1.61
N ARG A 83 5.09 7.95 1.89
CA ARG A 83 5.90 8.69 2.87
C ARG A 83 6.05 10.16 2.48
N ALA A 84 6.34 10.43 1.20
CA ALA A 84 6.44 11.78 0.66
C ALA A 84 5.12 12.58 0.77
N LEU A 85 3.98 11.87 0.81
CA LEU A 85 2.64 12.45 1.01
C LEU A 85 2.22 12.54 2.49
N GLY A 86 3.18 12.44 3.42
CA GLY A 86 2.94 12.57 4.85
C GLY A 86 2.16 11.41 5.48
N CYS A 87 2.11 10.25 4.82
CA CYS A 87 1.52 9.05 5.41
C CYS A 87 2.38 8.59 6.60
N THR A 88 1.78 8.51 7.78
CA THR A 88 2.50 8.19 9.03
C THR A 88 2.69 6.69 9.20
N ARG A 89 1.76 5.87 8.70
CA ARG A 89 1.79 4.41 8.85
C ARG A 89 1.21 3.71 7.64
N LEU A 90 1.70 2.50 7.42
CA LEU A 90 1.13 1.56 6.47
C LEU A 90 0.39 0.46 7.23
N ASN A 91 -0.79 0.09 6.74
CA ASN A 91 -1.48 -1.14 7.10
C ASN A 91 -1.41 -2.08 5.89
N ILE A 92 -0.71 -3.20 6.03
CA ILE A 92 -0.58 -4.21 4.98
C ILE A 92 -1.75 -5.21 5.06
N ALA A 93 -2.55 -5.28 4.00
CA ALA A 93 -3.64 -6.23 3.88
C ALA A 93 -3.13 -7.53 3.24
N PHE A 94 -2.90 -8.54 4.08
CA PHE A 94 -2.52 -9.89 3.67
C PHE A 94 -3.76 -10.79 3.61
N ARG A 95 -4.28 -11.02 2.40
CA ARG A 95 -5.70 -11.39 2.20
C ARG A 95 -5.95 -12.87 1.98
N GLU A 96 -5.11 -13.54 1.19
CA GLU A 96 -5.35 -14.93 0.76
C GLU A 96 -4.02 -15.69 0.66
N GLY A 97 -4.07 -16.99 0.95
CA GLY A 97 -2.93 -17.90 0.86
C GLY A 97 -2.91 -18.73 -0.43
N PRO A 98 -1.84 -19.52 -0.66
CA PRO A 98 -0.75 -19.77 0.27
C PRO A 98 0.13 -18.54 0.48
N TYR A 99 0.35 -18.21 1.75
CA TYR A 99 1.10 -17.02 2.16
C TYR A 99 2.59 -17.18 1.86
N ASP A 100 3.17 -16.18 1.20
CA ASP A 100 4.61 -16.10 1.00
C ASP A 100 5.25 -15.46 2.25
N TRP A 101 5.56 -16.30 3.24
CA TRP A 101 6.15 -15.86 4.51
C TRP A 101 7.55 -15.28 4.33
N GLU A 102 8.31 -15.78 3.36
CA GLU A 102 9.63 -15.24 3.01
C GLU A 102 9.49 -13.82 2.45
N ALA A 103 8.49 -13.55 1.61
CA ALA A 103 8.20 -12.19 1.13
C ALA A 103 7.82 -11.25 2.28
N LEU A 104 7.03 -11.74 3.25
CA LEU A 104 6.64 -10.94 4.42
C LEU A 104 7.85 -10.64 5.33
N GLU A 105 8.71 -11.62 5.58
CA GLU A 105 9.94 -11.43 6.36
C GLU A 105 10.92 -10.47 5.69
N ALA A 106 11.10 -10.61 4.37
CA ALA A 106 11.92 -9.69 3.58
C ALA A 106 11.34 -8.28 3.58
N PHE A 107 10.02 -8.10 3.41
CA PHE A 107 9.38 -6.78 3.53
C PHE A 107 9.60 -6.18 4.94
N ALA A 108 9.41 -6.95 6.00
CA ALA A 108 9.65 -6.47 7.36
C ALA A 108 11.11 -6.09 7.59
N SER A 109 12.05 -6.86 7.06
CA SER A 109 13.49 -6.63 7.27
C SER A 109 14.04 -5.48 6.42
N GLU A 110 13.56 -5.32 5.20
CA GLU A 110 14.11 -4.36 4.25
C GLU A 110 13.38 -3.02 4.23
N ILE A 111 12.08 -3.01 4.53
CA ILE A 111 11.26 -1.79 4.45
C ILE A 111 10.97 -1.26 5.85
N VAL A 112 10.54 -2.12 6.78
CA VAL A 112 10.11 -1.67 8.12
C VAL A 112 11.31 -1.37 9.02
N ARG A 113 12.37 -2.19 9.00
CA ARG A 113 13.55 -1.98 9.87
C ARG A 113 14.56 -0.95 9.36
N LYS A 114 14.56 -0.64 8.05
CA LYS A 114 15.47 0.36 7.47
C LYS A 114 14.89 1.78 7.46
N GLY A 115 13.59 1.93 7.72
CA GLY A 115 12.85 3.20 7.71
C GLY A 115 12.84 3.94 9.04
#